data_AF-A0AAV0X373-F1
#
_entry.id   AF-A0AAV0X373-F1
#
_cell.length_a   1.000
_cell.length_b   1.000
_cell.length_c   1.000
_cell.angle_alpha   90.00
_cell.angle_beta   90.00
_cell.angle_gamma   90.00
#
_symmetry.space_group_name_H-M   'P 1'
#
loop_
_entity.id
_entity.type
_entity.pdbx_description
1 polymer ?
#
loop_
_entity_poly.entity_id
_entity_poly.type
_entity_poly.pdbx_seq_one_letter_code
_entity_poly.pdbx_strand_id
1 'polypeptide(L)'
;MNYKILCMCIWWFTVTITCSPLLQNREIRENNDEKVNQNQDVIKFMQTFGYLVQDGPQALTAKDELVTALKLVQKFGGLEQTGIIDNNTLKLVKSKRCGVPDISLKQKNTKTKRFVIPSNGWNKRVITYL
;
A
#
# COMPACT_ATOMS: atom_id res chain seq x y z
N MET A 1 -44.55 37.63 -27.02
CA MET A 1 -43.92 37.66 -25.68
C MET A 1 -43.29 36.33 -25.24
N ASN A 2 -42.90 35.42 -26.16
CA ASN A 2 -42.45 34.06 -25.79
C ASN A 2 -41.02 33.68 -26.24
N TYR A 3 -40.30 34.54 -26.97
CA TYR A 3 -38.95 34.25 -27.46
C TYR A 3 -37.85 34.44 -26.40
N LYS A 4 -38.14 35.21 -25.33
CA LYS A 4 -37.21 35.41 -24.20
C LYS A 4 -37.05 34.16 -23.33
N ILE A 5 -38.11 33.36 -23.16
CA ILE A 5 -38.10 32.14 -22.34
C ILE A 5 -37.38 31.00 -23.08
N LEU A 6 -37.62 30.86 -24.39
CA LEU A 6 -36.95 29.85 -25.22
C LEU A 6 -35.43 30.07 -25.27
N CYS A 7 -34.98 31.32 -25.35
CA CYS A 7 -33.56 31.67 -25.40
C CYS A 7 -32.81 31.35 -24.09
N MET A 8 -33.45 31.58 -22.93
CA MET A 8 -32.86 31.27 -21.62
C MET A 8 -32.66 29.76 -21.42
N CYS A 9 -33.59 28.93 -21.89
CA CYS A 9 -33.47 27.47 -21.82
C CYS A 9 -32.38 26.93 -22.75
N ILE A 10 -32.28 27.46 -23.97
CA ILE A 10 -31.22 27.08 -24.93
C ILE A 10 -29.85 27.49 -24.41
N TRP A 11 -29.73 28.68 -23.81
CA TRP A 11 -28.47 29.14 -23.21
C TRP A 11 -28.06 28.31 -21.98
N TRP A 12 -29.01 27.92 -21.13
CA TRP A 12 -28.77 26.96 -20.03
C TRP A 12 -28.36 25.56 -20.52
N PHE A 13 -28.99 25.06 -21.58
CA PHE A 13 -28.62 23.77 -22.19
C PHE A 13 -27.22 23.80 -22.79
N THR A 14 -26.75 24.91 -23.36
CA THR A 14 -25.38 25.00 -23.88
C THR A 14 -24.32 25.17 -22.79
N VAL A 15 -24.67 25.82 -21.66
CA VAL A 15 -23.74 26.06 -20.54
C VAL A 15 -23.46 24.78 -19.74
N THR A 16 -24.41 23.84 -19.65
CA THR A 16 -24.18 22.52 -19.01
C THR A 16 -23.37 21.57 -19.90
N ILE A 17 -23.52 21.66 -21.22
CA ILE A 17 -22.87 20.76 -22.19
C ILE A 17 -21.34 21.02 -22.28
N THR A 18 -20.85 22.24 -22.04
CA THR A 18 -19.40 22.55 -22.10
C THR A 18 -18.67 22.51 -20.76
N CYS A 19 -19.37 22.46 -19.63
CA CYS A 19 -18.75 22.37 -18.30
C CYS A 19 -18.43 20.92 -17.87
N SER A 20 -19.11 19.93 -18.48
CA SER A 20 -18.93 18.50 -18.21
C SER A 20 -17.50 17.93 -18.41
N PRO A 21 -16.70 18.31 -19.44
CA PRO A 21 -15.38 17.69 -19.66
C PRO A 21 -14.29 18.11 -18.66
N LEU A 22 -14.47 19.20 -17.89
CA LEU A 22 -13.45 19.66 -16.92
C LEU A 22 -13.55 18.92 -15.57
N LEU A 23 -14.74 18.48 -15.18
CA LEU A 23 -14.97 17.78 -13.91
C LEU A 23 -14.45 16.33 -13.95
N GLN A 24 -14.65 15.64 -15.07
CA GLN A 24 -14.15 14.28 -15.32
C GLN A 24 -12.61 14.21 -15.19
N ASN A 25 -11.90 15.20 -15.73
CA ASN A 25 -10.43 15.24 -15.69
C ASN A 25 -9.87 15.52 -14.28
N ARG A 26 -10.63 16.18 -13.40
CA ARG A 26 -10.26 16.40 -11.99
C ARG A 26 -10.41 15.11 -11.18
N GLU A 27 -11.54 14.40 -11.29
CA GLU A 27 -11.74 13.12 -10.61
C GLU A 27 -10.71 12.07 -11.03
N ILE A 28 -10.36 11.99 -12.32
CA ILE A 28 -9.32 11.06 -12.80
C ILE A 28 -7.97 11.38 -12.17
N ARG A 29 -7.62 12.68 -12.02
CA ARG A 29 -6.38 13.10 -11.36
C ARG A 29 -6.36 12.73 -9.89
N GLU A 30 -7.43 13.03 -9.15
CA GLU A 30 -7.55 12.69 -7.73
C GLU A 30 -7.48 11.17 -7.50
N ASN A 31 -8.16 10.37 -8.32
CA ASN A 31 -8.07 8.90 -8.24
C ASN A 31 -6.66 8.37 -8.56
N ASN A 32 -5.97 8.98 -9.53
CA ASN A 32 -4.59 8.60 -9.85
C ASN A 32 -3.62 8.98 -8.73
N ASP A 33 -3.76 10.18 -8.16
CA ASP A 33 -2.94 10.65 -7.05
C ASP A 33 -3.14 9.78 -5.80
N GLU A 34 -4.39 9.40 -5.50
CA GLU A 34 -4.70 8.48 -4.40
C GLU A 34 -4.07 7.10 -4.66
N LYS A 35 -4.19 6.56 -5.87
CA LYS A 35 -3.61 5.27 -6.23
C LYS A 35 -2.08 5.27 -6.16
N VAL A 36 -1.43 6.37 -6.57
CA VAL A 36 0.02 6.56 -6.44
C VAL A 36 0.43 6.59 -4.97
N ASN A 37 -0.27 7.35 -4.13
CA ASN A 37 -0.01 7.43 -2.70
C ASN A 37 -0.19 6.06 -2.02
N GLN A 38 -1.26 5.34 -2.34
CA GLN A 38 -1.50 3.98 -1.85
C GLN A 38 -0.37 3.01 -2.21
N ASN A 39 0.14 3.06 -3.45
CA ASN A 39 1.28 2.24 -3.86
C ASN A 39 2.55 2.58 -3.07
N GLN A 40 2.79 3.87 -2.83
CA GLN A 40 3.93 4.34 -2.03
C GLN A 40 3.83 3.87 -0.57
N ASP A 41 2.65 3.93 0.03
CA ASP A 41 2.39 3.44 1.39
C ASP A 41 2.68 1.94 1.52
N VAL A 42 2.25 1.14 0.54
CA VAL A 42 2.51 -0.32 0.51
C VAL A 42 3.99 -0.62 0.38
N ILE A 43 4.71 0.09 -0.49
CA ILE A 43 6.17 -0.07 -0.65
C ILE A 43 6.88 0.28 0.66
N LYS A 44 6.51 1.40 1.28
CA LYS A 44 7.07 1.83 2.57
C LYS A 44 6.83 0.80 3.67
N PHE A 45 5.62 0.23 3.72
CA PHE A 45 5.29 -0.88 4.63
C PHE A 45 6.23 -2.07 4.41
N MET A 46 6.37 -2.52 3.16
CA MET A 46 7.22 -3.67 2.83
C MET A 46 8.68 -3.45 3.21
N GLN A 47 9.20 -2.24 3.02
CA GLN A 47 10.55 -1.86 3.44
C GLN A 47 10.72 -1.84 4.97
N THR A 48 9.73 -1.30 5.69
CA THR A 48 9.73 -1.22 7.16
C THR A 48 9.79 -2.60 7.80
N PHE A 49 9.07 -3.57 7.22
CA PHE A 49 8.92 -4.91 7.80
C PHE A 49 9.82 -6.00 7.20
N GLY A 50 10.76 -5.60 6.33
CA GLY A 50 11.83 -6.49 5.85
C GLY A 50 11.43 -7.37 4.66
N TYR A 51 10.33 -7.05 3.97
CA TYR A 51 9.94 -7.71 2.72
C TYR A 51 10.73 -7.18 1.52
N LEU A 52 11.14 -5.92 1.56
CA LEU A 52 11.98 -5.26 0.56
C LEU A 52 13.26 -4.70 1.20
N VAL A 53 14.31 -4.56 0.39
CA VAL A 53 15.57 -3.92 0.80
C VAL A 53 15.35 -2.40 0.89
N GLN A 54 15.83 -1.78 1.98
CA GLN A 54 15.62 -0.34 2.22
C GLN A 54 16.53 0.56 1.37
N ASP A 55 17.74 0.09 1.04
CA ASP A 55 18.80 0.89 0.39
C ASP A 55 18.84 0.76 -1.14
N GLY A 56 17.88 0.08 -1.76
CA GLY A 56 17.79 -0.04 -3.21
C GLY A 56 17.06 1.15 -3.84
N PRO A 57 17.42 1.59 -5.07
CA PRO A 57 16.63 2.58 -5.78
C PRO A 57 15.19 2.06 -5.95
N GLN A 58 14.22 2.72 -5.29
CA GLN A 58 12.80 2.35 -5.35
C GLN A 58 12.28 2.23 -6.80
N ALA A 59 12.92 2.94 -7.74
CA ALA A 59 12.60 2.91 -9.17
C ALA A 59 13.05 1.62 -9.89
N LEU A 60 13.98 0.83 -9.34
CA LEU A 60 14.52 -0.38 -9.96
C LEU A 60 14.09 -1.68 -9.29
N THR A 61 13.18 -1.64 -8.31
CA THR A 61 12.62 -2.88 -7.78
C THR A 61 11.89 -3.60 -8.91
N ALA A 62 12.36 -4.79 -9.26
CA ALA A 62 11.75 -5.57 -10.33
C ALA A 62 10.29 -5.85 -9.98
N LYS A 63 9.38 -5.74 -10.98
CA LYS A 63 7.95 -6.04 -10.79
C LYS A 63 7.75 -7.41 -10.14
N ASP A 64 8.58 -8.38 -10.52
CA ASP A 64 8.54 -9.74 -9.98
C ASP A 64 8.94 -9.81 -8.50
N GLU A 65 9.88 -8.97 -8.05
CA GLU A 65 10.27 -8.88 -6.64
C GLU A 65 9.15 -8.29 -5.80
N LEU A 66 8.45 -7.25 -6.29
CA LEU A 66 7.28 -6.68 -5.63
C LEU A 66 6.15 -7.71 -5.49
N VAL A 67 5.84 -8.44 -6.57
CA VAL A 67 4.80 -9.49 -6.53
C VAL A 67 5.17 -10.58 -5.52
N THR A 68 6.44 -10.97 -5.49
CA THR A 68 6.94 -11.97 -4.53
C THR A 68 6.83 -11.46 -3.09
N ALA A 69 7.26 -10.23 -2.83
CA ALA A 69 7.13 -9.59 -1.53
C ALA A 69 5.66 -9.48 -1.10
N LEU A 70 4.75 -9.15 -2.02
CA LEU A 70 3.33 -9.03 -1.75
C LEU A 70 2.69 -10.36 -1.36
N LYS A 71 3.07 -11.45 -2.04
CA LYS A 71 2.66 -12.80 -1.65
C LYS A 71 3.14 -13.17 -0.25
N LEU A 72 4.34 -12.73 0.15
CA LEU A 72 4.85 -12.97 1.50
C LEU A 72 4.07 -12.15 2.55
N VAL A 73 3.72 -10.91 2.26
CA VAL A 73 2.85 -10.08 3.12
C VAL A 73 1.49 -10.74 3.29
N GLN A 74 0.87 -11.17 2.20
CA GLN A 74 -0.42 -11.86 2.21
C GLN A 74 -0.35 -13.17 3.01
N LYS A 75 0.68 -13.97 2.80
CA LYS A 75 0.93 -15.20 3.56
C LYS A 75 1.06 -14.92 5.06
N PHE A 76 1.77 -13.88 5.45
CA PHE A 76 1.93 -13.50 6.86
C PHE A 76 0.60 -13.05 7.48
N GLY A 77 -0.18 -12.28 6.73
CA GLY A 77 -1.52 -11.85 7.14
C GLY A 77 -2.61 -12.91 7.02
N GLY A 78 -2.29 -14.14 6.60
CA GLY A 78 -3.27 -15.21 6.40
C GLY A 78 -4.24 -14.98 5.24
N LEU A 79 -3.87 -14.12 4.28
CA LEU A 79 -4.61 -13.86 3.05
C LEU A 79 -4.17 -14.80 1.92
N GLU A 80 -5.01 -14.90 0.89
CA GLU A 80 -4.64 -15.59 -0.34
C GLU A 80 -3.46 -14.88 -1.03
N GLN A 81 -2.49 -15.66 -1.51
CA GLN A 81 -1.24 -15.17 -2.10
C GLN A 81 -1.44 -14.77 -3.57
N THR A 82 -2.33 -13.80 -3.81
CA THR A 82 -2.65 -13.28 -5.15
C THR A 82 -1.45 -12.55 -5.76
N GLY A 83 -0.64 -11.88 -4.94
CA GLY A 83 0.40 -10.97 -5.41
C GLY A 83 -0.16 -9.70 -6.04
N ILE A 84 -1.40 -9.33 -5.71
CA ILE A 84 -2.10 -8.12 -6.14
C ILE A 84 -2.49 -7.30 -4.90
N ILE A 85 -2.51 -5.98 -5.06
CA ILE A 85 -2.88 -5.05 -3.99
C ILE A 85 -4.41 -5.02 -3.89
N ASP A 86 -4.95 -6.05 -3.23
CA ASP A 86 -6.39 -6.20 -2.97
C ASP A 86 -6.86 -5.33 -1.79
N ASN A 87 -8.16 -5.07 -1.68
CA ASN A 87 -8.71 -4.27 -0.56
C ASN A 87 -8.40 -4.91 0.82
N ASN A 88 -8.43 -6.24 0.91
CA ASN A 88 -8.03 -6.96 2.12
C ASN A 88 -6.55 -6.74 2.45
N THR A 89 -5.69 -6.71 1.43
CA THR A 89 -4.27 -6.40 1.55
C THR A 89 -4.04 -4.96 2.01
N LEU A 90 -4.80 -3.99 1.47
CA LEU A 90 -4.76 -2.60 1.97
C LEU A 90 -5.16 -2.51 3.43
N LYS A 91 -6.24 -3.19 3.83
CA LYS A 91 -6.72 -3.20 5.21
C LYS A 91 -5.67 -3.77 6.16
N LEU A 92 -4.97 -4.82 5.73
CA LEU A 92 -3.86 -5.42 6.46
C LEU A 92 -2.70 -4.42 6.62
N VAL A 93 -2.26 -3.80 5.52
CA VAL A 93 -1.14 -2.84 5.51
C VAL A 93 -1.43 -1.61 6.37
N LYS A 94 -2.68 -1.12 6.38
CA LYS A 94 -3.12 0.05 7.16
C LYS A 94 -3.37 -0.25 8.64
N SER A 95 -3.38 -1.52 9.05
CA SER A 95 -3.66 -1.89 10.43
C SER A 95 -2.54 -1.44 11.39
N LYS A 96 -2.91 -1.02 12.61
CA LYS A 96 -1.94 -0.68 13.66
C LYS A 96 -1.21 -1.95 14.11
N ARG A 97 0.11 -1.89 14.22
CA ARG A 97 0.97 -3.05 14.48
C ARG A 97 2.24 -2.69 15.23
N CYS A 98 3.00 -3.70 15.63
CA CYS A 98 4.34 -3.52 16.20
C CYS A 98 5.35 -3.09 15.12
N GLY A 99 6.38 -2.35 15.53
CA GLY A 99 7.49 -1.92 14.68
C GLY A 99 8.57 -2.98 14.45
N VAL A 100 8.38 -4.21 14.96
CA VAL A 100 9.33 -5.31 14.76
C VAL A 100 9.16 -5.86 13.33
N PRO A 101 10.24 -6.06 12.56
CA PRO A 101 10.17 -6.64 11.22
C PRO A 101 9.63 -8.07 11.22
N ASP A 102 8.87 -8.41 10.18
CA ASP A 102 8.25 -9.74 10.02
C ASP A 102 9.27 -10.76 9.49
N ILE A 103 10.21 -10.30 8.65
CA ILE A 103 11.24 -11.15 8.04
C ILE A 103 12.63 -10.63 8.42
N SER A 104 13.44 -11.54 8.98
CA SER A 104 14.86 -11.30 9.22
C SER A 104 15.64 -11.33 7.89
N LEU A 105 15.98 -10.17 7.33
CA LEU A 105 16.80 -10.08 6.10
C LEU A 105 18.15 -10.81 6.21
N LYS A 106 18.68 -10.99 7.43
CA LYS A 106 19.95 -11.68 7.72
C LYS A 106 19.91 -13.20 7.59
N GLN A 107 18.73 -13.83 7.49
CA GLN A 107 18.58 -15.30 7.53
C GLN A 107 18.49 -15.98 6.16
N LYS A 108 18.63 -15.24 5.04
CA LYS A 108 18.46 -15.78 3.68
C LYS A 108 19.36 -16.97 3.33
N ASN A 109 20.43 -17.25 4.10
CA ASN A 109 21.46 -18.24 3.76
C ASN A 109 21.73 -19.36 4.80
N THR A 110 20.82 -19.63 5.74
CA THR A 110 21.04 -20.75 6.68
C THR A 110 19.88 -21.73 6.63
N LYS A 111 20.22 -23.03 6.50
CA LYS A 111 19.30 -24.19 6.59
C LYS A 111 18.13 -23.91 7.54
N THR A 112 16.92 -24.27 7.13
CA THR A 112 15.70 -24.15 7.95
C THR A 112 15.92 -24.80 9.30
N LYS A 113 16.19 -23.99 10.33
CA LYS A 113 16.25 -24.50 11.71
C LYS A 113 14.82 -24.81 12.12
N ARG A 114 14.58 -26.02 12.65
CA ARG A 114 13.27 -26.45 13.16
C ARG A 114 12.75 -25.51 14.27
N PHE A 115 13.67 -24.86 14.97
CA PHE A 115 13.38 -23.92 16.04
C PHE A 115 14.26 -22.68 15.92
N VAL A 116 13.76 -21.54 16.39
CA VAL A 116 14.57 -20.34 16.61
C VAL A 116 15.48 -20.66 17.80
N ILE A 117 16.80 -20.59 17.61
CA ILE A 117 17.73 -20.63 18.74
C ILE A 117 17.49 -19.32 19.49
N PRO A 118 16.90 -19.35 20.69
CA PRO A 118 16.71 -18.12 21.45
C PRO A 118 18.09 -17.51 21.72
N SER A 119 18.19 -16.18 21.69
CA SER A 119 19.33 -15.54 22.34
C SER A 119 19.41 -16.02 23.79
N ASN A 120 20.59 -16.04 24.40
CA ASN A 120 20.71 -16.29 25.83
C ASN A 120 19.70 -15.40 26.56
N GLY A 121 18.70 -16.03 27.19
CA GLY A 121 17.62 -15.30 27.87
C GLY A 121 18.18 -14.47 29.03
N TRP A 122 17.30 -13.74 29.71
CA TRP A 122 17.70 -12.99 30.90
C TRP A 122 18.27 -13.95 31.96
N ASN A 123 19.55 -13.78 32.31
CA ASN A 123 20.23 -14.57 33.35
C ASN A 123 19.78 -14.18 34.79
N LYS A 124 18.82 -13.27 34.91
CA LYS A 124 18.28 -12.78 36.18
C LYS A 124 16.77 -12.96 36.18
N ARG A 125 16.21 -13.35 37.33
CA ARG A 125 14.76 -13.48 37.51
C ARG A 125 14.06 -12.17 37.85
N VAL A 126 14.79 -11.21 38.42
CA VAL A 126 14.27 -9.88 38.73
C VAL A 126 14.63 -8.95 37.58
N ILE A 127 13.61 -8.49 36.85
CA ILE A 127 13.74 -7.53 35.75
C ILE A 127 13.22 -6.19 36.27
N THR A 128 14.04 -5.14 36.17
CA THR A 128 13.70 -3.77 36.56
C THR A 128 13.61 -2.90 35.31
N TYR A 129 12.60 -2.04 35.23
CA TYR A 129 12.45 -1.03 34.18
C TYR A 129 12.43 0.38 34.80
N LEU A 130 12.76 1.39 33.98
CA LEU A 130 12.75 2.81 34.36
C LEU A 130 11.43 3.46 33.95
#